data_AF-A0A067DKC3-F1
#
_entry.id   AF-A0A067DKC3-F1
#
_cell.length_a   1.000
_cell.length_b   1.000
_cell.length_c   1.000
_cell.angle_alpha   90.00
_cell.angle_beta   90.00
_cell.angle_gamma   90.00
#
_symmetry.space_group_name_H-M   'P 1'
#
loop_
_entity.id
_entity.type
_entity.pdbx_description
1 polymer ?
#
loop_
_entity_poly.entity_id
_entity_poly.type
_entity_poly.pdbx_seq_one_letter_code
_entity_poly.pdbx_strand_id
1 'polypeptide(L)'
;FMKIQSNPPHPFKRQACSQCSSFTHSHCTTPPPSPYLCHLCSPSSSSKTLMNDMSSLSLKRIDDKSAAMVPCATKIASSSMAKAVTVARNEAEKKVRDTALARKKAREAVERVAILITKYNYEKKR
;
A
#
# COMPACT_ATOMS: atom_id res chain seq x y z
N PHE A 1 12.70 -11.00 0.41
CA PHE A 1 11.41 -10.47 0.91
C PHE A 1 11.50 -8.97 1.12
N MET A 2 11.03 -8.14 0.18
CA MET A 2 11.00 -6.68 0.37
C MET A 2 9.91 -6.32 1.39
N LYS A 3 10.31 -5.76 2.53
CA LYS A 3 9.40 -5.11 3.49
C LYS A 3 8.91 -3.79 2.86
N ILE A 4 7.72 -3.80 2.27
CA ILE A 4 6.97 -2.57 2.01
C ILE A 4 6.54 -2.06 3.38
N GLN A 5 7.18 -1.01 3.90
CA GLN A 5 6.73 -0.38 5.14
C GLN A 5 5.32 0.19 4.92
N SER A 6 4.35 -0.40 5.62
CA SER A 6 2.90 -0.18 5.50
C SER A 6 2.41 1.17 5.99
N ASN A 7 3.29 2.15 6.19
CA ASN A 7 2.89 3.50 6.54
C ASN A 7 3.86 4.49 5.91
N PRO A 8 3.42 5.27 4.92
CA PRO A 8 4.35 6.07 4.16
C PRO A 8 4.75 7.28 5.07
N PRO A 9 6.03 7.65 5.19
CA PRO A 9 6.52 8.62 6.17
C PRO A 9 5.83 9.99 6.11
N HIS A 10 5.82 10.76 7.18
CA HIS A 10 5.26 12.11 7.18
C HIS A 10 5.83 12.95 6.00
N PRO A 11 5.03 13.74 5.25
CA PRO A 11 5.46 14.43 4.02
C PRO A 11 6.77 15.22 4.13
N PHE A 12 6.99 15.92 5.25
CA PHE A 12 8.22 16.67 5.54
C PHE A 12 9.49 15.82 5.66
N LYS A 13 9.36 14.50 5.82
CA LYS A 13 10.48 13.56 5.93
C LYS A 13 10.74 12.81 4.63
N ARG A 14 10.16 13.27 3.52
CA ARG A 14 10.35 12.67 2.19
C ARG A 14 11.11 13.59 1.26
N GLN A 15 11.92 12.99 0.40
CA GLN A 15 12.54 13.64 -0.74
C GLN A 15 11.98 13.01 -2.01
N ALA A 16 11.50 13.85 -2.92
CA ALA A 16 10.97 13.43 -4.21
C ALA A 16 12.09 13.48 -5.26
N CYS A 17 12.20 12.44 -6.08
CA CYS A 17 13.13 12.46 -7.21
C CYS A 17 12.75 13.58 -8.17
N SER A 18 13.74 14.35 -8.62
CA SER A 18 13.53 15.43 -9.60
C SER A 18 13.12 14.95 -11.00
N GLN A 19 13.26 13.66 -11.29
CA GLN A 19 13.03 13.07 -12.62
C GLN A 19 11.88 12.04 -12.65
N CYS A 20 11.34 11.62 -11.50
CA CYS A 20 10.26 10.64 -11.45
C CYS A 20 9.45 10.75 -10.15
N SER A 21 8.30 10.08 -10.08
CA SER A 21 7.43 10.06 -8.91
C SER A 21 7.92 9.19 -7.74
N SER A 22 9.22 8.90 -7.66
CA SER A 22 9.79 8.10 -6.56
C SER A 22 10.07 8.96 -5.32
N PHE A 23 9.76 8.41 -4.14
CA PHE A 23 10.01 9.05 -2.85
C PHE A 23 10.97 8.22 -1.99
N THR A 24 11.78 8.90 -1.20
CA THR A 24 12.62 8.28 -0.17
C THR A 24 12.58 9.09 1.12
N HIS A 25 12.99 8.50 2.24
CA HIS A 25 13.19 9.24 3.48
C HIS A 25 14.38 10.18 3.36
N SER A 26 14.26 11.42 3.84
CA SER A 26 15.37 12.39 3.90
C SER A 26 16.59 11.86 4.67
N HIS A 27 16.37 11.07 5.72
CA HIS A 27 17.45 10.43 6.48
C HIS A 27 18.18 9.33 5.72
N CYS A 28 17.51 8.69 4.75
CA CYS A 28 18.13 7.65 3.91
C CYS A 28 18.96 8.24 2.77
N THR A 29 18.99 9.56 2.61
CA THR A 29 19.74 10.28 1.55
C THR A 29 20.79 11.18 2.18
N THR A 30 21.83 10.59 2.74
CA THR A 30 22.98 11.34 3.29
C THR A 30 24.25 10.87 2.59
N PRO A 31 25.06 11.76 1.97
CA PRO A 31 24.85 13.20 1.80
C PRO A 31 23.79 13.52 0.72
N PRO A 32 23.05 14.63 0.81
CA PRO A 32 22.02 14.97 -0.17
C PRO A 32 22.64 15.60 -1.43
N PRO A 33 22.64 14.93 -2.60
CA PRO A 33 22.81 15.66 -3.85
C PRO A 33 21.59 16.58 -4.03
N SER A 34 21.82 17.86 -4.28
CA SER A 34 20.78 18.78 -4.74
C SER A 34 20.99 18.99 -6.25
N PRO A 35 20.01 18.64 -7.12
CA PRO A 35 18.72 18.01 -6.83
C PRO A 35 18.80 16.50 -6.52
N TYR A 36 17.91 16.00 -5.65
CA TYR A 36 17.85 14.57 -5.34
C TYR A 36 17.41 13.76 -6.57
N LEU A 37 18.16 12.72 -6.87
CA LEU A 37 17.86 11.71 -7.89
C LEU A 37 17.79 10.35 -7.21
N CYS A 38 16.71 9.60 -7.44
CA CYS A 38 16.65 8.22 -6.97
C CYS A 38 17.69 7.36 -7.71
N HIS A 39 18.02 6.19 -7.17
CA HIS A 39 19.00 5.29 -7.78
C HIS A 39 18.69 4.90 -9.23
N LEU A 40 17.44 5.00 -9.69
CA LEU A 40 17.07 4.72 -11.08
C LEU A 40 17.29 5.91 -12.02
N CYS A 41 17.30 7.14 -11.48
CA CYS A 41 17.46 8.38 -12.23
C CYS A 41 18.87 8.97 -12.12
N SER A 42 19.69 8.51 -11.17
CA SER A 42 21.07 8.97 -11.01
C SER A 42 21.95 8.51 -12.19
N PRO A 43 22.66 9.42 -12.87
CA PRO A 43 23.50 9.08 -14.02
C PRO A 43 24.74 8.25 -13.64
N SER A 44 25.20 8.32 -12.39
CA SER A 44 26.33 7.51 -11.87
C SER A 44 25.89 6.15 -11.32
N SER A 45 24.57 5.91 -11.21
CA SER A 45 24.03 4.63 -10.79
C SER A 45 23.92 3.72 -12.00
N SER A 46 24.97 2.96 -12.27
CA SER A 46 24.96 1.80 -13.17
C SER A 46 24.09 0.64 -12.65
N SER A 47 22.99 0.95 -11.95
CA SER A 47 22.09 0.00 -11.30
C SER A 47 20.66 0.27 -11.72
N LYS A 48 20.36 0.08 -13.01
CA LYS A 48 19.02 -0.28 -13.50
C LYS A 48 18.64 -1.70 -13.07
N THR A 49 18.84 -2.03 -11.80
CA THR A 49 18.72 -3.41 -11.31
C THR A 49 17.88 -3.41 -10.04
N LEU A 50 16.57 -3.24 -10.19
CA LEU A 50 15.59 -3.65 -9.17
C LEU A 50 15.45 -5.18 -9.07
N MET A 51 16.37 -5.95 -9.64
CA MET A 51 16.34 -7.41 -9.72
C MET A 51 17.74 -8.03 -9.49
N ASN A 52 18.50 -7.58 -8.49
CA ASN A 52 19.74 -8.28 -8.14
C ASN A 52 19.87 -8.50 -6.63
N ASP A 53 18.99 -9.37 -6.12
CA ASP A 53 19.32 -10.18 -4.95
C ASP A 53 19.76 -11.56 -5.47
N MET A 54 20.92 -11.56 -6.15
CA MET A 54 21.76 -12.73 -6.46
C MET A 54 23.19 -12.20 -6.58
N SER A 55 23.73 -11.77 -5.44
CA SER A 55 25.13 -11.37 -5.29
C SER A 55 26.05 -12.55 -5.60
N SER A 56 26.38 -12.73 -6.88
CA SER A 56 27.60 -13.32 -7.42
C SER A 56 27.28 -13.85 -8.81
N LEU A 57 27.34 -12.99 -9.83
CA LEU A 57 27.87 -13.32 -11.15
C LEU A 57 27.84 -12.03 -11.97
N SER A 58 29.02 -11.63 -12.45
CA SER A 58 29.28 -10.83 -13.66
C SER A 58 28.03 -10.31 -14.39
N LEU A 59 27.95 -8.99 -14.65
CA LEU A 59 27.05 -8.34 -15.61
C LEU A 59 26.64 -9.28 -16.77
N LYS A 60 25.59 -10.07 -16.56
CA LYS A 60 25.16 -11.04 -17.55
C LYS A 60 24.17 -10.29 -18.40
N ARG A 61 24.64 -9.82 -19.56
CA ARG A 61 23.76 -9.34 -20.63
C ARG A 61 22.59 -10.32 -20.72
N ILE A 62 21.37 -9.79 -20.64
CA ILE A 62 20.16 -10.58 -20.83
C ILE A 62 20.31 -11.26 -22.19
N ASP A 63 20.35 -12.59 -22.21
CA ASP A 63 20.39 -13.36 -23.45
C ASP A 63 19.11 -13.06 -24.23
N ASP A 64 19.21 -12.85 -25.55
CA ASP A 64 18.07 -12.40 -26.38
C ASP A 64 16.83 -13.30 -26.22
N LYS A 65 17.04 -14.60 -25.97
CA LYS A 65 15.93 -15.55 -25.71
C LYS A 65 15.23 -15.28 -24.38
N SER A 66 16.00 -14.92 -23.34
CA SER A 66 15.43 -14.55 -22.04
C SER A 66 14.71 -13.21 -22.08
N ALA A 67 15.21 -12.25 -22.87
CA ALA A 67 14.54 -10.96 -23.09
C ALA A 67 13.15 -11.13 -23.72
N ALA A 68 13.01 -12.09 -24.65
CA ALA A 68 11.73 -12.38 -25.31
C ALA A 68 10.64 -12.93 -24.35
N MET A 69 11.03 -13.54 -23.23
CA MET A 69 10.08 -14.10 -22.25
C MET A 69 9.58 -13.07 -21.22
N VAL A 70 10.36 -12.02 -20.97
CA VAL A 70 10.04 -10.99 -19.95
C VAL A 70 8.66 -10.35 -20.20
N PRO A 71 8.27 -9.94 -21.41
CA PRO A 71 6.95 -9.33 -21.64
C PRO A 71 5.77 -10.24 -21.26
N CYS A 72 5.91 -11.55 -21.49
CA CYS A 72 4.88 -12.52 -21.10
C CYS A 72 4.77 -12.62 -19.57
N ALA A 73 5.90 -12.79 -18.89
CA ALA A 73 5.95 -12.81 -17.43
C ALA A 73 5.42 -11.50 -16.83
N THR A 74 5.77 -10.35 -17.40
CA THR A 74 5.26 -9.04 -16.96
C THR A 74 3.74 -8.94 -17.12
N LYS A 75 3.17 -9.41 -18.25
CA LYS A 75 1.70 -9.42 -18.46
C LYS A 75 0.97 -10.31 -17.46
N ILE A 76 1.54 -11.49 -17.15
CA ILE A 76 0.97 -12.39 -16.13
C ILE A 76 1.03 -11.73 -14.76
N ALA A 77 2.17 -11.14 -14.40
CA ALA A 77 2.34 -10.44 -13.13
C ALA A 77 1.36 -9.25 -13.02
N SER A 78 1.24 -8.43 -14.05
CA SER A 78 0.33 -7.28 -14.06
C SER A 78 -1.13 -7.71 -13.95
N SER A 79 -1.53 -8.77 -14.67
CA SER A 79 -2.90 -9.32 -14.60
C SER A 79 -3.19 -9.90 -13.21
N SER A 80 -2.25 -10.65 -12.64
CA SER A 80 -2.38 -11.22 -11.30
C SER A 80 -2.51 -10.14 -10.22
N MET A 81 -1.66 -9.12 -10.28
CA MET A 81 -1.69 -7.99 -9.36
C MET A 81 -2.98 -7.16 -9.50
N ALA A 82 -3.46 -6.92 -10.72
CA ALA A 82 -4.71 -6.19 -10.95
C ALA A 82 -5.92 -6.91 -10.31
N LYS A 83 -5.95 -8.25 -10.38
CA LYS A 83 -6.96 -9.07 -9.68
C LYS A 83 -6.84 -8.92 -8.17
N ALA A 84 -5.63 -9.00 -7.62
CA ALA A 84 -5.39 -8.83 -6.19
C ALA A 84 -5.85 -7.45 -5.68
N VAL A 85 -5.56 -6.37 -6.42
CA VAL A 85 -6.04 -5.01 -6.10
C VAL A 85 -7.57 -4.95 -6.10
N THR A 86 -8.21 -5.55 -7.09
CA THR A 86 -9.68 -5.57 -7.18
C THR A 86 -10.31 -6.30 -6.01
N VAL A 87 -9.77 -7.47 -5.63
CA VAL A 87 -10.24 -8.23 -4.47
C VAL A 87 -10.07 -7.43 -3.19
N ALA A 88 -8.88 -6.85 -2.96
CA ALA A 88 -8.61 -6.04 -1.78
C ALA A 88 -9.56 -4.83 -1.66
N ARG A 89 -9.87 -4.17 -2.79
CA ARG A 89 -10.85 -3.07 -2.81
C ARG A 89 -12.25 -3.56 -2.43
N ASN A 90 -12.70 -4.65 -3.04
CA ASN A 90 -14.03 -5.21 -2.78
C ASN A 90 -14.19 -5.67 -1.31
N GLU A 91 -13.15 -6.27 -0.74
CA GLU A 91 -13.12 -6.66 0.68
C GLU A 91 -13.17 -5.45 1.61
N ALA A 92 -12.40 -4.38 1.29
CA ALA A 92 -12.43 -3.15 2.06
C ALA A 92 -13.83 -2.50 2.04
N GLU A 93 -14.45 -2.39 0.86
CA GLU A 93 -15.80 -1.85 0.72
C GLU A 93 -16.84 -2.69 1.46
N LYS A 94 -16.74 -4.03 1.36
CA LYS A 94 -17.61 -4.95 2.12
C LYS A 94 -17.48 -4.72 3.62
N LYS A 95 -16.25 -4.64 4.12
CA LYS A 95 -15.97 -4.42 5.55
C LYS A 95 -16.55 -3.10 6.06
N VAL A 96 -16.51 -2.04 5.25
CA VAL A 96 -17.14 -0.75 5.58
C VAL A 96 -18.66 -0.90 5.70
N ARG A 97 -19.31 -1.55 4.74
CA ARG A 97 -20.76 -1.78 4.77
C ARG A 97 -21.17 -2.62 5.98
N ASP A 98 -20.47 -3.72 6.25
CA ASP A 98 -20.75 -4.61 7.37
C ASP A 98 -20.59 -3.88 8.71
N THR A 99 -19.54 -3.07 8.85
CA THR A 99 -19.32 -2.24 10.05
C THR A 99 -20.41 -1.19 10.22
N ALA A 100 -20.84 -0.54 9.14
CA ALA A 100 -21.92 0.45 9.18
C ALA A 100 -23.26 -0.19 9.62
N LEU A 101 -23.59 -1.36 9.07
CA LEU A 101 -24.79 -2.11 9.44
C LEU A 101 -24.74 -2.58 10.90
N ALA A 102 -23.60 -3.11 11.36
CA ALA A 102 -23.43 -3.51 12.76
C ALA A 102 -23.61 -2.32 13.72
N ARG A 103 -23.01 -1.16 13.39
CA ARG A 103 -23.18 0.08 14.18
C ARG A 103 -24.64 0.55 14.21
N LYS A 104 -25.36 0.46 13.09
CA LYS A 104 -26.79 0.79 13.02
C LYS A 104 -27.59 -0.14 13.95
N LYS A 105 -27.41 -1.45 13.83
CA LYS A 105 -28.09 -2.44 14.69
C LYS A 105 -27.81 -2.24 16.17
N ALA A 106 -26.57 -1.91 16.53
CA ALA A 106 -26.21 -1.61 17.91
C ALA A 106 -26.95 -0.37 18.44
N ARG A 107 -27.02 0.71 17.66
CA ARG A 107 -27.78 1.92 18.04
C ARG A 107 -29.25 1.63 18.25
N GLU A 108 -29.88 0.91 17.33
CA GLU A 108 -31.29 0.53 17.45
C GLU A 108 -31.56 -0.35 18.68
N ALA A 109 -30.63 -1.24 19.04
CA ALA A 109 -30.75 -2.05 20.24
C ALA A 109 -30.69 -1.20 21.52
N VAL A 110 -29.75 -0.24 21.58
CA VAL A 110 -29.63 0.69 22.71
C VAL A 110 -30.89 1.55 22.85
N GLU A 111 -31.44 2.04 21.73
CA GLU A 111 -32.68 2.83 21.74
C GLU A 111 -33.88 2.03 22.26
N ARG A 112 -34.05 0.77 21.82
CA ARG A 112 -35.10 -0.11 22.35
C ARG A 112 -34.99 -0.32 23.85
N VAL A 113 -33.77 -0.52 24.37
CA VAL A 113 -33.55 -0.67 25.82
C VAL A 113 -33.86 0.63 26.57
N ALA A 114 -33.48 1.80 26.03
CA ALA A 114 -33.79 3.08 26.65
C ALA A 114 -35.30 3.34 26.77
N ILE A 115 -36.08 2.97 25.75
CA ILE A 115 -37.54 3.06 25.78
C ILE A 115 -38.11 2.15 26.88
N LEU A 116 -37.63 0.91 27.00
CA LEU A 116 -38.08 -0.03 28.02
C LEU A 116 -37.78 0.47 29.45
N ILE A 117 -36.59 1.03 29.67
CA ILE A 117 -36.22 1.61 30.98
C ILE A 117 -37.15 2.77 31.33
N THR A 118 -37.45 3.64 30.36
CA THR A 118 -38.35 4.78 30.57
C THR A 118 -39.76 4.32 30.94
N LYS A 119 -40.28 3.32 30.22
CA LYS A 119 -41.59 2.71 30.52
C LYS A 119 -41.62 2.08 31.92
N TYR A 120 -40.61 1.29 32.26
CA TYR A 120 -40.49 0.65 33.59
C TYR A 120 -40.49 1.69 34.72
N ASN A 121 -39.75 2.79 34.55
CA ASN A 121 -39.68 3.86 35.54
C ASN A 121 -41.01 4.62 35.68
N TYR A 122 -41.81 4.72 34.62
CA TYR A 122 -43.15 5.30 34.69
C TYR A 122 -44.13 4.39 35.44
N GLU A 123 -44.11 3.10 35.15
CA GLU A 123 -44.95 2.09 35.84
C GLU A 123 -44.62 1.99 37.34
N LYS A 124 -43.35 2.10 37.73
CA LYS A 124 -42.94 2.07 39.15
C LYS A 124 -43.40 3.28 39.97
N LYS A 125 -43.66 4.43 39.33
CA LYS A 125 -44.07 5.68 40.01
C LYS A 125 -45.57 5.80 40.22
N ARG A 126 -46.36 4.90 39.62
CA ARG A 126 -47.82 4.88 39.71
C ARG A 126 -48.27 3.95 40.83
#